data_AF-A0A1V9F0Z9-F1
#
_entry.id   AF-A0A1V9F0Z9-F1
#
_cell.length_a   1.000
_cell.length_b   1.000
_cell.length_c   1.000
_cell.angle_alpha   90.00
_cell.angle_beta   90.00
_cell.angle_gamma   90.00
#
_symmetry.space_group_name_H-M   'P 1'
#
loop_
_entity.id
_entity.type
_entity.pdbx_description
1 polymer ?
#
loop_
_entity_poly.entity_id
_entity_poly.type
_entity_poly.pdbx_seq_one_letter_code
_entity_poly.pdbx_strand_id
1 'polypeptide(L)'
;MLTAAEKRFIKSWEEQRQGGKTKYYLLYIIVGTFPAILVLSFLASMFGWFNKLWLTISLSFVIVTIATVRSWAANEKKFRKIIQREIKEGMERDENEK
;
A
#
# COMPACT_ATOMS: atom_id res chain seq x y z
N MET A 1 6.63 13.39 -19.33
CA MET A 1 6.50 12.20 -20.21
C MET A 1 6.76 10.97 -19.38
N LEU A 2 5.75 10.12 -19.19
CA LEU A 2 5.81 9.00 -18.24
C LEU A 2 6.86 7.94 -18.61
N THR A 3 7.68 7.56 -17.64
CA THR A 3 8.58 6.41 -17.74
C THR A 3 7.81 5.08 -17.76
N ALA A 4 8.41 4.01 -18.30
CA ALA A 4 7.79 2.68 -18.31
C ALA A 4 7.48 2.14 -16.89
N ALA A 5 8.30 2.50 -15.90
CA ALA A 5 8.06 2.16 -14.50
C ALA A 5 6.85 2.90 -13.92
N GLU A 6 6.71 4.20 -14.23
CA GLU A 6 5.56 5.00 -13.80
C GLU A 6 4.25 4.53 -14.44
N LYS A 7 4.26 4.20 -15.74
CA LYS A 7 3.07 3.63 -16.41
C LYS A 7 2.59 2.34 -15.74
N ARG A 8 3.52 1.42 -15.43
CA ARG A 8 3.20 0.17 -14.71
C ARG A 8 2.65 0.46 -13.31
N PHE A 9 3.29 1.37 -12.58
CA PHE A 9 2.82 1.78 -11.26
C PHE A 9 1.41 2.36 -11.31
N ILE A 10 1.15 3.33 -12.19
CA ILE A 10 -0.17 3.95 -12.36
C ILE A 10 -1.24 2.90 -12.60
N LYS A 11 -1.02 2.02 -13.59
CA LYS A 11 -1.98 0.96 -13.92
C LYS A 11 -2.26 0.06 -12.73
N SER A 12 -1.22 -0.46 -12.08
CA SER A 12 -1.37 -1.33 -10.91
C SER A 12 -2.06 -0.64 -9.73
N TRP A 13 -1.74 0.64 -9.50
CA TRP A 13 -2.31 1.40 -8.40
C TRP A 13 -3.78 1.74 -8.65
N GLU A 14 -4.12 2.05 -9.90
CA GLU A 14 -5.49 2.32 -10.32
C GLU A 14 -6.39 1.09 -10.19
N GLU A 15 -5.91 -0.08 -10.62
CA GLU A 15 -6.59 -1.37 -10.42
C GLU A 15 -6.83 -1.65 -8.93
N GLN A 16 -5.82 -1.42 -8.08
CA GLN A 16 -5.95 -1.60 -6.62
C GLN A 16 -6.91 -0.58 -5.97
N ARG A 17 -6.99 0.63 -6.52
CA ARG A 17 -7.81 1.75 -6.03
C ARG A 17 -9.27 1.66 -6.46
N GLN A 18 -9.61 0.96 -7.54
CA GLN A 18 -10.98 0.91 -8.10
C GLN A 18 -12.05 0.52 -7.08
N GLY A 19 -11.72 -0.31 -6.10
CA GLY A 19 -12.64 -0.69 -5.02
C GLY A 19 -12.89 0.39 -3.97
N GLY A 20 -12.15 1.50 -4.00
CA GLY A 20 -12.11 2.50 -2.94
C GLY A 20 -11.24 2.10 -1.76
N LYS A 21 -10.91 3.10 -0.92
CA LYS A 21 -10.00 2.97 0.22
C LYS A 21 -10.42 1.86 1.20
N THR A 22 -11.72 1.75 1.50
CA THR A 22 -12.25 0.76 2.44
C THR A 22 -12.08 -0.67 1.94
N LYS A 23 -12.35 -0.93 0.66
CA LYS A 23 -12.17 -2.28 0.08
C LYS A 23 -10.69 -2.67 0.05
N TYR A 24 -9.80 -1.72 -0.28
CA TYR A 24 -8.36 -1.94 -0.19
C TYR A 24 -7.95 -2.30 1.24
N TYR A 25 -8.35 -1.51 2.25
CA TYR A 25 -8.02 -1.81 3.64
C TYR A 25 -8.55 -3.17 4.08
N LEU A 26 -9.81 -3.47 3.81
CA LEU A 26 -10.40 -4.73 4.23
C LEU A 26 -9.68 -5.93 3.59
N LEU A 27 -9.39 -5.87 2.29
CA LEU A 27 -8.67 -6.92 1.59
C LEU A 27 -7.25 -7.12 2.16
N TYR A 28 -6.45 -6.06 2.20
CA TYR A 28 -5.05 -6.17 2.58
C TYR A 28 -4.84 -6.41 4.07
N ILE A 29 -5.73 -5.91 4.94
CA ILE A 29 -5.65 -6.17 6.38
C ILE A 29 -6.02 -7.61 6.67
N ILE A 30 -7.15 -8.11 6.15
CA ILE A 30 -7.58 -9.49 6.42
C ILE A 30 -6.57 -10.48 5.82
N VAL A 31 -6.26 -10.33 4.54
CA VAL A 31 -5.33 -11.24 3.84
C VAL A 31 -3.91 -11.11 4.39
N GLY A 32 -3.47 -9.91 4.76
CA GLY A 32 -2.13 -9.67 5.32
C GLY A 32 -1.97 -10.15 6.76
N THR A 33 -3.05 -10.17 7.55
CA THR A 33 -3.01 -10.62 8.96
C THR A 33 -2.67 -12.11 9.06
N PHE A 34 -3.20 -12.95 8.16
CA PHE A 34 -2.92 -14.38 8.16
C PHE A 34 -1.43 -14.75 8.07
N PRO A 35 -0.66 -14.31 7.03
CA PRO A 35 0.77 -14.57 6.97
C PRO A 35 1.55 -13.85 8.08
N ALA A 36 1.09 -12.68 8.54
CA ALA A 36 1.71 -12.00 9.67
C ALA A 36 1.61 -12.81 10.98
N ILE A 37 0.49 -13.50 11.21
CA ILE A 37 0.34 -14.43 12.35
C ILE A 37 1.36 -15.56 12.25
N LEU A 38 1.54 -16.16 11.07
CA LEU A 38 2.50 -17.25 10.88
C LEU A 38 3.93 -16.79 11.18
N VAL A 39 4.34 -15.65 10.61
CA VAL A 39 5.68 -15.09 10.81
C VAL A 39 5.90 -14.71 12.28
N LEU A 40 4.95 -14.01 12.90
CA LEU A 40 5.10 -13.60 14.30
C LEU A 40 5.03 -14.77 15.28
N SER A 41 4.24 -15.80 14.98
CA SER A 41 4.19 -17.02 15.80
C SER A 41 5.51 -17.78 15.73
N PHE A 42 6.10 -17.88 14.53
CA PHE A 42 7.43 -18.44 14.35
C PHE A 42 8.48 -17.66 15.15
N LEU A 43 8.52 -16.33 15.02
CA LEU A 43 9.43 -15.49 15.79
C LEU A 43 9.20 -15.64 17.30
N ALA A 44 7.95 -15.60 17.77
CA ALA A 44 7.63 -15.78 19.18
C ALA A 44 8.11 -17.14 19.72
N SER A 45 8.05 -18.19 18.90
CA SER A 45 8.56 -19.53 19.29
C SER A 45 10.08 -19.52 19.49
N MET A 46 10.83 -18.78 18.67
CA MET A 46 12.29 -18.67 18.80
C MET A 46 12.72 -17.96 20.10
N PHE A 47 11.90 -17.05 20.61
CA PHE A 47 12.16 -16.31 21.85
C PHE A 47 11.46 -16.91 23.09
N GLY A 48 10.86 -18.10 22.98
CA GLY A 48 10.18 -18.77 24.09
C GLY A 48 8.86 -18.12 24.53
N TRP A 49 8.24 -17.27 23.70
CA TRP A 49 7.00 -16.55 23.99
C TRP A 49 5.74 -17.24 23.49
N PHE A 50 5.82 -18.55 23.19
CA PHE A 50 4.74 -19.32 22.55
C PHE A 50 3.40 -19.30 23.32
N ASN A 51 3.43 -19.09 24.64
CA ASN A 51 2.23 -19.14 25.49
C ASN A 51 1.28 -17.93 25.33
N LYS A 52 1.61 -16.95 24.49
CA LYS A 52 0.85 -15.69 24.32
C LYS A 52 0.23 -15.55 22.92
N LEU A 53 -0.35 -16.63 22.38
CA LEU A 53 -0.97 -16.63 21.04
C LEU A 53 -1.99 -15.49 20.81
N TRP A 54 -2.81 -15.16 21.82
CA TRP A 54 -3.75 -14.04 21.74
C TRP A 54 -3.07 -12.68 21.50
N LEU A 55 -1.90 -12.49 22.11
CA LEU A 55 -1.10 -11.29 21.94
C LEU A 55 -0.46 -11.27 20.55
N THR A 56 0.03 -12.42 20.07
CA THR A 56 0.57 -12.56 18.71
C THR A 56 -0.46 -12.20 17.66
N ILE A 57 -1.69 -12.72 17.75
CA ILE A 57 -2.77 -12.42 16.80
C ILE A 57 -3.11 -10.93 16.80
N SER A 58 -3.28 -10.34 17.98
CA SER A 58 -3.59 -8.92 18.12
C SER A 58 -2.47 -8.04 17.55
N LEU A 59 -1.22 -8.40 17.80
CA LEU A 59 -0.05 -7.68 17.30
C LEU A 59 0.09 -7.80 15.78
N SER A 60 -0.15 -8.99 15.21
CA SER A 60 -0.15 -9.20 13.75
C SER A 60 -1.16 -8.30 13.07
N PHE A 61 -2.40 -8.22 13.59
CA PHE A 61 -3.44 -7.36 13.04
C PHE A 61 -3.05 -5.88 13.08
N VAL A 62 -2.49 -5.41 14.21
CA VAL A 62 -2.05 -4.01 14.37
C VAL A 62 -0.92 -3.68 13.40
N ILE A 63 0.10 -4.55 13.29
CA ILE A 63 1.25 -4.35 12.39
C ILE A 63 0.78 -4.27 10.94
N VAL A 64 -0.07 -5.19 10.51
CA VAL A 64 -0.59 -5.20 9.14
C VAL A 64 -1.45 -3.98 8.88
N THR A 65 -2.32 -3.59 9.82
CA THR A 65 -3.12 -2.37 9.70
C THR A 65 -2.25 -1.14 9.48
N ILE A 66 -1.20 -0.96 10.29
CA ILE A 66 -0.26 0.16 10.14
C ILE A 66 0.46 0.09 8.79
N ALA A 67 0.93 -1.09 8.38
CA ALA A 67 1.60 -1.30 7.11
C ALA A 67 0.68 -0.95 5.93
N THR A 68 -0.56 -1.43 5.92
CA THR A 68 -1.55 -1.16 4.88
C THR A 68 -1.88 0.33 4.79
N VAL A 69 -2.11 1.01 5.93
CA VAL A 69 -2.39 2.45 5.96
C VAL A 69 -1.21 3.26 5.43
N ARG A 70 0.01 2.92 5.83
CA ARG A 70 1.23 3.58 5.33
C ARG A 70 1.45 3.34 3.84
N SER A 71 1.29 2.11 3.37
CA SER A 71 1.42 1.77 1.95
C SER A 71 0.41 2.53 1.11
N TRP A 72 -0.84 2.64 1.55
CA TRP A 72 -1.85 3.46 0.88
C TRP A 72 -1.42 4.92 0.78
N ALA A 73 -1.01 5.53 1.90
CA ALA A 73 -0.61 6.93 1.91
C ALA A 73 0.62 7.20 1.01
N ALA A 74 1.61 6.30 1.03
CA ALA A 74 2.81 6.41 0.21
C ALA A 74 2.48 6.28 -1.30
N ASN A 75 1.68 5.29 -1.67
CA ASN A 75 1.29 5.05 -3.05
C ASN A 75 0.41 6.19 -3.59
N GLU A 76 -0.54 6.67 -2.79
CA GLU A 76 -1.40 7.79 -3.16
C GLU A 76 -0.59 9.09 -3.33
N LYS A 77 0.38 9.34 -2.45
CA LYS A 77 1.31 10.48 -2.60
C LYS A 77 2.13 10.38 -3.88
N LYS A 78 2.66 9.19 -4.19
CA LYS A 78 3.42 8.94 -5.43
C LYS A 78 2.55 9.14 -6.67
N PHE A 79 1.33 8.62 -6.65
CA PHE A 79 0.36 8.77 -7.73
C PHE A 79 0.05 10.24 -8.00
N ARG A 80 -0.33 11.00 -6.97
CA ARG A 80 -0.63 12.44 -7.10
C ARG A 80 0.54 13.24 -7.66
N LYS A 81 1.77 12.94 -7.20
CA LYS A 81 2.97 13.60 -7.69
C LYS A 81 3.19 13.37 -9.19
N ILE A 82 2.98 12.15 -9.67
CA ILE A 82 3.14 11.82 -11.10
C ILE A 82 2.07 12.54 -11.93
N ILE A 83 0.81 12.48 -11.51
CA ILE A 83 -0.29 13.13 -12.25
C ILE A 83 -0.14 14.65 -12.30
N GLN A 84 0.20 15.29 -11.17
CA GLN A 84 0.43 16.74 -11.14
C GLN A 84 1.56 17.17 -12.07
N ARG A 85 2.63 16.36 -12.17
CA ARG A 85 3.73 16.63 -13.10
C ARG A 85 3.27 16.56 -14.55
N GLU A 86 2.55 15.50 -14.94
CA GLU A 86 2.09 15.36 -16.33
C GLU A 86 1.04 16.42 -16.71
N ILE A 87 0.17 16.85 -15.79
CA ILE A 87 -0.77 17.96 -16.06
C ILE A 87 -0.01 19.26 -16.29
N LYS A 88 0.98 19.58 -15.45
CA LYS A 88 1.80 20.78 -15.59
C LYS A 88 2.56 20.80 -16.91
N GLU A 89 3.21 19.69 -17.26
CA GLU A 89 3.92 19.54 -18.54
C GLU A 89 2.96 19.64 -19.75
N GLY A 90 1.72 19.18 -19.62
CA GLY A 90 0.69 19.33 -20.66
C GLY A 90 0.30 20.79 -20.88
N MET A 91 0.01 21.53 -19.81
CA MET A 91 -0.35 22.95 -19.90
C MET A 91 0.77 23.81 -20.51
N GLU A 92 2.03 23.56 -20.12
CA GLU A 92 3.19 24.27 -20.68
C GLU A 92 3.39 23.98 -22.18
N ARG A 93 3.01 22.80 -22.67
CA ARG A 93 3.06 22.49 -24.11
C ARG A 93 1.97 23.22 -24.89
N ASP A 94 0.73 23.17 -24.38
CA ASP A 94 -0.41 23.84 -25.00
C ASP A 94 -0.24 25.37 -25.06
N GLU A 95 0.53 25.96 -24.13
CA GLU A 95 0.87 27.38 -24.11
C GLU A 95 1.98 27.75 -25.11
N ASN A 96 2.94 26.86 -25.36
CA ASN A 96 4.02 27.07 -26.33
C ASN A 96 3.59 26.80 -27.79
N GLU A 97 2.48 26.10 -28.01
CA GLU A 97 1.91 25.82 -29.34
C GLU A 97 0.91 26.89 -29.81
N LYS A 98 0.63 27.92 -29.00
CA LYS A 98 -0.22 29.08 -29.33
C LYS A 98 0.60 30.30 -29.73
#